data_AF-A0A1Y3BKE7-F1
#
_entry.id   AF-A0A1Y3BKE7-F1
#
_cell.length_a   1.000
_cell.length_b   1.000
_cell.length_c   1.000
_cell.angle_alpha   90.00
_cell.angle_beta   90.00
_cell.angle_gamma   90.00
#
_symmetry.space_group_name_H-M   'P 1'
#
loop_
_entity.id
_entity.type
_entity.pdbx_description
1 polymer ?
#
loop_
_entity_poly.entity_id
_entity_poly.type
_entity_poly.pdbx_seq_one_letter_code
_entity_poly.pdbx_strand_id
1 'polypeptide(L)'
;FIFFLLQILATWVGGGYINGTAEALYSSGIIWCQAPIGYAMSLVVGGFFFATKMREQGYVTMLDPFQEVLGSRMGGLLFLPALCGEIFWSAAILAALGATVSVIIDIDNNTSIILSAAIALIYTLFGGLYSVAYTDVIQLFCIFIGLWLCIPFSIAHPAVKSMSTEHNDWFGTLHGYQFAQYMDLFLLLILGGVPWQVYFQRVLSSKSGSKAQLLSYVAAFGCVIMAIPPIIIGAVARVTAWNETDFKGPIPLDKDHQSLVLPLVLQYLTPPFISFFGLGAVSAAVMSSSDSSLLSASSMFARNVYKLMIRQNASEHEVIFVMKISIIVVGCVATTMAITVKSIYGLWYLSSGMYLSI
;
A
#
# COMPACT_ATOMS: atom_id res chain seq x y z
N PHE A 1 -18.64 9.00 -10.39
CA PHE A 1 -17.36 9.12 -11.13
C PHE A 1 -16.25 9.52 -10.17
N ILE A 2 -16.32 10.73 -9.58
CA ILE A 2 -15.33 11.22 -8.59
C ILE A 2 -15.12 10.24 -7.43
N PHE A 3 -16.18 9.70 -6.84
CA PHE A 3 -16.08 8.70 -5.77
C PHE A 3 -15.22 7.49 -6.15
N PHE A 4 -15.49 6.86 -7.31
CA PHE A 4 -14.72 5.72 -7.81
C PHE A 4 -13.28 6.09 -8.19
N LEU A 5 -13.07 7.32 -8.67
CA LEU A 5 -11.72 7.82 -8.95
C LEU A 5 -10.88 7.92 -7.68
N LEU A 6 -11.42 8.59 -6.66
CA LEU A 6 -10.78 8.73 -5.35
C LEU A 6 -10.56 7.36 -4.72
N GLN A 7 -11.48 6.43 -4.92
CA GLN A 7 -11.30 5.07 -4.48
C GLN A 7 -10.11 4.39 -5.20
N ILE A 8 -10.04 4.38 -6.53
CA ILE A 8 -8.90 3.76 -7.25
C ILE A 8 -7.58 4.44 -6.84
N LEU A 9 -7.57 5.75 -6.64
CA LEU A 9 -6.41 6.48 -6.11
C LEU A 9 -5.99 6.02 -4.71
N ALA A 10 -6.94 5.94 -3.77
CA ALA A 10 -6.70 5.54 -2.40
C ALA A 10 -6.11 4.11 -2.28
N THR A 11 -6.42 3.23 -3.24
CA THR A 11 -5.84 1.87 -3.28
C THR A 11 -4.33 1.88 -3.40
N TRP A 12 -3.83 2.74 -4.28
CA TRP A 12 -2.42 2.78 -4.66
C TRP A 12 -1.65 3.71 -3.76
N VAL A 13 -2.28 4.81 -3.33
CA VAL A 13 -1.73 5.75 -2.34
C VAL A 13 -1.96 5.19 -0.94
N GLY A 14 -1.29 4.06 -0.68
CA GLY A 14 -1.32 3.35 0.59
C GLY A 14 -0.17 3.70 1.52
N GLY A 15 -0.15 3.07 2.69
CA GLY A 15 0.92 3.23 3.68
C GLY A 15 2.31 2.87 3.14
N GLY A 16 2.43 1.75 2.44
CA GLY A 16 3.68 1.33 1.80
C GLY A 16 4.12 2.28 0.68
N TYR A 17 3.16 2.91 -0.01
CA TYR A 17 3.45 3.91 -1.05
C TYR A 17 4.09 5.16 -0.45
N ILE A 18 3.47 5.75 0.58
CA ILE A 18 3.96 7.00 1.17
C ILE A 18 5.24 6.78 1.99
N ASN A 19 5.29 5.73 2.82
CA ASN A 19 6.44 5.44 3.67
C ASN A 19 7.63 4.97 2.84
N GLY A 20 7.40 4.04 1.89
CA GLY A 20 8.45 3.54 1.01
C GLY A 20 9.01 4.61 0.08
N THR A 21 8.20 5.58 -0.37
CA THR A 21 8.70 6.70 -1.17
C THR A 21 9.65 7.59 -0.36
N ALA A 22 9.30 7.91 0.88
CA ALA A 22 10.15 8.72 1.76
C ALA A 22 11.42 7.96 2.19
N GLU A 23 11.31 6.66 2.49
CA GLU A 23 12.43 5.78 2.81
C GLU A 23 13.43 5.68 1.64
N ALA A 24 12.93 5.43 0.43
CA ALA A 24 13.76 5.32 -0.77
C ALA A 24 14.55 6.62 -1.04
N LEU A 25 13.89 7.76 -0.85
CA LEU A 25 14.54 9.06 -1.00
C LEU A 25 15.59 9.30 0.08
N TYR A 26 15.26 9.00 1.34
CA TYR A 26 16.16 9.16 2.47
C TYR A 26 17.42 8.30 2.31
N SER A 27 17.27 7.04 1.90
CA SER A 27 18.37 6.08 1.80
C SER A 27 19.19 6.27 0.52
N SER A 28 18.51 6.33 -0.63
CA SER A 28 19.12 6.09 -1.94
C SER A 28 18.95 7.25 -2.93
N GLY A 29 18.10 8.24 -2.62
CA GLY A 29 17.86 9.42 -3.46
C GLY A 29 16.72 9.22 -4.47
N ILE A 30 16.37 10.30 -5.19
CA ILE A 30 15.14 10.38 -5.99
C ILE A 30 15.11 9.39 -7.15
N ILE A 31 16.28 9.01 -7.67
CA ILE A 31 16.38 8.04 -8.76
C ILE A 31 15.82 6.68 -8.34
N TRP A 32 15.99 6.30 -7.07
CA TRP A 32 15.49 5.04 -6.52
C TRP A 32 14.03 5.12 -6.04
N CYS A 33 13.40 6.30 -6.07
CA CYS A 33 11.96 6.48 -5.84
C CYS A 33 11.14 6.03 -7.06
N GLN A 34 11.33 4.77 -7.47
CA GLN A 34 10.68 4.20 -8.65
C GLN A 34 9.19 3.92 -8.42
N ALA A 35 8.78 3.62 -7.18
CA ALA A 35 7.42 3.15 -6.87
C ALA A 35 6.30 4.09 -7.38
N PRO A 36 6.35 5.42 -7.16
CA PRO A 36 5.37 6.34 -7.74
C PRO A 36 5.20 6.25 -9.25
N ILE A 37 6.31 6.20 -9.99
CA ILE A 37 6.31 6.16 -11.45
C ILE A 37 5.91 4.77 -11.95
N GLY A 38 6.47 3.72 -11.35
CA GLY A 38 6.18 2.33 -11.71
C GLY A 38 4.70 1.98 -11.52
N TYR A 39 4.10 2.40 -10.40
CA TYR A 39 2.68 2.18 -10.15
C TYR A 39 1.76 3.05 -11.02
N ALA A 40 2.13 4.30 -11.31
CA ALA A 40 1.41 5.12 -12.27
C ALA A 40 1.43 4.47 -13.67
N MET A 41 2.57 3.93 -14.10
CA MET A 41 2.70 3.20 -15.35
C MET A 41 1.90 1.89 -15.35
N SER A 42 1.91 1.14 -14.24
CA SER A 42 1.06 -0.04 -14.04
C SER A 42 -0.42 0.29 -14.26
N LEU A 43 -0.92 1.38 -13.68
CA LEU A 43 -2.29 1.84 -13.85
C LEU A 43 -2.63 2.19 -15.31
N VAL A 44 -1.69 2.80 -16.04
CA VAL A 44 -1.85 3.10 -17.47
C VAL A 44 -1.90 1.81 -18.29
N VAL A 45 -0.97 0.88 -18.06
CA VAL A 45 -0.89 -0.41 -18.77
C VAL A 45 -2.11 -1.27 -18.47
N GLY A 46 -2.48 -1.42 -17.19
CA GLY A 46 -3.67 -2.15 -16.74
C GLY A 46 -4.96 -1.56 -17.31
N GLY A 47 -5.06 -0.23 -17.30
CA GLY A 47 -6.17 0.51 -17.90
C GLY A 47 -6.28 0.26 -19.40
N PHE A 48 -5.18 0.40 -20.14
CA PHE A 48 -5.19 0.29 -21.60
C PHE A 48 -5.51 -1.13 -22.08
N PHE A 49 -4.83 -2.14 -21.54
CA PHE A 49 -4.93 -3.52 -22.05
C PHE A 49 -6.07 -4.34 -21.43
N PHE A 50 -6.33 -4.18 -20.13
CA PHE A 50 -7.15 -5.14 -19.38
C PHE A 50 -8.49 -4.56 -18.92
N ALA A 51 -8.54 -3.30 -18.47
CA ALA A 51 -9.72 -2.77 -17.79
C ALA A 51 -11.03 -2.85 -18.60
N THR A 52 -11.01 -2.51 -19.89
CA THR A 52 -12.21 -2.62 -20.75
C THR A 52 -12.60 -4.07 -20.98
N LYS A 53 -11.65 -4.90 -21.42
CA LYS A 53 -11.90 -6.31 -21.76
C LYS A 53 -12.42 -7.09 -20.58
N MET A 54 -11.82 -6.89 -19.40
CA MET A 54 -12.22 -7.57 -18.18
C MET A 54 -13.63 -7.18 -17.74
N ARG A 55 -14.00 -5.90 -17.90
CA ARG A 55 -15.31 -5.41 -17.51
C ARG A 55 -16.43 -5.87 -18.43
N GLU A 56 -16.18 -5.87 -19.74
CA GLU A 56 -17.16 -6.27 -20.77
C GLU A 56 -17.53 -7.75 -20.67
N GLN A 57 -16.60 -8.60 -20.26
CA GLN A 57 -16.83 -10.03 -20.02
C GLN A 57 -17.55 -10.31 -18.67
N GLY A 58 -17.74 -9.29 -17.83
CA GLY A 58 -18.48 -9.46 -16.56
C GLY A 58 -17.72 -10.22 -15.48
N TYR A 59 -16.39 -10.31 -15.57
CA TYR A 59 -15.56 -10.93 -14.56
C TYR A 59 -15.66 -10.21 -13.21
N VAL A 60 -15.40 -10.96 -12.14
CA VAL A 60 -15.40 -10.49 -10.75
C VAL A 60 -13.98 -10.51 -10.16
N THR A 61 -13.12 -11.40 -10.65
CA THR A 61 -11.71 -11.49 -10.23
C THR A 61 -10.75 -11.48 -11.41
N MET A 62 -9.52 -11.02 -11.18
CA MET A 62 -8.46 -10.98 -12.20
C MET A 62 -8.17 -12.36 -12.81
N LEU A 63 -8.37 -13.42 -12.04
CA LEU A 63 -8.03 -14.78 -12.42
C LEU A 63 -9.20 -15.53 -13.11
N ASP A 64 -10.39 -14.91 -13.20
CA ASP A 64 -11.54 -15.49 -13.90
C ASP A 64 -11.25 -15.87 -15.37
N PRO A 65 -10.59 -15.03 -16.21
CA PRO A 65 -10.25 -15.44 -17.59
C PRO A 65 -9.30 -16.64 -17.65
N PHE A 66 -8.39 -16.80 -16.69
CA PHE A 66 -7.53 -17.99 -16.61
C PHE A 66 -8.34 -19.23 -16.25
N GLN A 67 -9.35 -19.07 -15.40
CA GLN A 67 -10.27 -20.14 -15.04
C GLN A 67 -11.12 -20.61 -16.22
N GLU A 68 -11.54 -19.72 -17.12
CA GLU A 68 -12.28 -20.10 -18.33
C GLU A 68 -11.44 -20.96 -19.28
N VAL A 69 -10.15 -20.64 -19.41
CA VAL A 69 -9.23 -21.36 -20.30
C VAL A 69 -8.72 -22.67 -19.69
N LEU A 70 -8.40 -22.68 -18.40
CA LEU A 70 -7.74 -23.80 -17.71
C LEU A 70 -8.71 -24.72 -16.94
N GLY A 71 -9.99 -24.32 -16.84
CA GLY A 71 -11.02 -25.05 -16.10
C GLY A 71 -11.05 -24.74 -14.61
N SER A 72 -12.20 -25.01 -13.97
CA SER A 72 -12.50 -24.63 -12.58
C SER A 72 -11.52 -25.16 -11.53
N ARG A 73 -10.97 -26.36 -11.74
CA ARG A 73 -9.98 -26.96 -10.82
C ARG A 73 -8.60 -26.32 -10.91
N MET A 74 -8.12 -26.04 -12.13
CA MET A 74 -6.81 -25.40 -12.32
C MET A 74 -6.87 -23.91 -11.98
N GLY A 75 -7.99 -23.25 -12.28
CA GLY A 75 -8.28 -21.90 -11.82
C GLY A 75 -8.14 -21.79 -10.30
N GLY A 76 -8.83 -22.66 -9.53
CA GLY A 76 -8.73 -22.71 -8.07
C GLY A 76 -7.31 -22.87 -7.51
N LEU A 77 -6.44 -23.64 -8.18
CA LEU A 77 -5.03 -23.80 -7.81
C LEU A 77 -4.21 -22.52 -8.05
N LEU A 78 -4.46 -21.80 -9.15
CA LEU A 78 -3.80 -20.53 -9.44
C LEU A 78 -4.18 -19.41 -8.47
N PHE A 79 -5.30 -19.54 -7.75
CA PHE A 79 -5.65 -18.59 -6.68
C PHE A 79 -4.83 -18.76 -5.40
N LEU A 80 -4.22 -19.93 -5.15
CA LEU A 80 -3.47 -20.18 -3.91
C LEU A 80 -2.22 -19.30 -3.81
N PRO A 81 -1.34 -19.20 -4.83
CA PRO A 81 -0.20 -18.29 -4.76
C PRO A 81 -0.64 -16.83 -4.59
N ALA A 82 -1.65 -16.36 -5.32
CA ALA A 82 -2.14 -14.98 -5.20
C ALA A 82 -2.73 -14.70 -3.80
N LEU A 83 -3.43 -15.67 -3.20
CA LEU A 83 -3.92 -15.57 -1.83
C LEU A 83 -2.76 -15.49 -0.83
N CYS A 84 -1.72 -16.32 -0.98
CA CYS A 84 -0.51 -16.22 -0.16
C CYS A 84 0.17 -14.85 -0.33
N GLY A 85 0.24 -14.34 -1.56
CA GLY A 85 0.75 -13.01 -1.87
C GLY A 85 0.01 -11.90 -1.11
N GLU A 86 -1.32 -11.92 -1.10
CA GLU A 86 -2.14 -10.98 -0.32
C GLU A 86 -1.91 -11.11 1.19
N ILE A 87 -1.74 -12.33 1.72
CA ILE A 87 -1.49 -12.55 3.16
C ILE A 87 -0.13 -11.95 3.56
N PHE A 88 0.92 -12.18 2.76
CA PHE A 88 2.24 -11.57 3.00
C PHE A 88 2.17 -10.05 2.95
N TRP A 89 1.43 -9.48 2.00
CA TRP A 89 1.23 -8.05 1.88
C TRP A 89 0.45 -7.46 3.06
N SER A 90 -0.65 -8.11 3.46
CA SER A 90 -1.42 -7.75 4.65
C SER A 90 -0.56 -7.74 5.90
N ALA A 91 0.33 -8.73 6.08
CA ALA A 91 1.26 -8.76 7.20
C ALA A 91 2.26 -7.59 7.17
N ALA A 92 2.82 -7.26 5.99
CA ALA A 92 3.75 -6.15 5.82
C ALA A 92 3.09 -4.81 6.19
N ILE A 93 1.85 -4.59 5.74
CA ILE A 93 1.11 -3.36 6.02
C ILE A 93 0.74 -3.27 7.51
N LEU A 94 0.27 -4.36 8.13
CA LEU A 94 -0.05 -4.36 9.57
C LEU A 94 1.19 -4.09 10.43
N ALA A 95 2.35 -4.62 10.05
CA ALA A 95 3.62 -4.31 10.70
C ALA A 95 3.97 -2.81 10.57
N ALA A 96 3.82 -2.23 9.36
CA ALA A 96 4.05 -0.80 9.15
C ALA A 96 3.05 0.08 9.93
N LEU A 97 1.79 -0.34 10.06
CA LEU A 97 0.77 0.38 10.81
C LEU A 97 1.10 0.35 12.30
N GLY A 98 1.45 -0.82 12.83
CA GLY A 98 1.86 -0.98 14.22
C GLY A 98 3.11 -0.16 14.54
N ALA A 99 4.10 -0.12 13.65
CA ALA A 99 5.28 0.71 13.84
C ALA A 99 4.94 2.21 13.85
N THR A 100 4.05 2.66 12.96
CA THR A 100 3.56 4.06 12.95
C THR A 100 2.84 4.40 14.26
N VAL A 101 1.94 3.53 14.72
CA VAL A 101 1.17 3.73 15.96
C VAL A 101 2.05 3.67 17.20
N SER A 102 3.08 2.81 17.20
CA SER A 102 4.09 2.73 18.25
C SER A 102 4.81 4.07 18.43
N VAL A 103 5.18 4.74 17.34
CA VAL A 103 5.81 6.08 17.38
C VAL A 103 4.85 7.15 17.93
N ILE A 104 3.54 7.06 17.61
CA ILE A 104 2.54 8.05 18.05
C ILE A 104 2.24 7.93 19.54
N ILE A 105 1.99 6.72 20.02
CA ILE A 105 1.46 6.44 21.36
C ILE A 105 2.59 6.09 22.36
N ASP A 106 3.82 5.92 21.87
CA ASP A 106 4.99 5.53 22.66
C ASP A 106 4.76 4.19 23.43
N ILE A 107 4.22 3.21 22.70
CA ILE A 107 3.93 1.86 23.22
C ILE A 107 4.73 0.80 22.47
N ASP A 108 4.87 -0.38 23.08
CA ASP A 108 5.55 -1.53 22.49
C ASP A 108 5.00 -1.90 21.09
N ASN A 109 5.90 -2.16 20.15
CA ASN A 109 5.56 -2.41 18.75
C ASN A 109 4.61 -3.60 18.56
N ASN A 110 4.77 -4.69 19.33
CA ASN A 110 3.89 -5.85 19.20
C ASN A 110 2.48 -5.50 19.68
N THR A 111 2.37 -4.71 20.74
CA THR A 111 1.09 -4.21 21.26
C THR A 111 0.41 -3.30 20.24
N SER A 112 1.16 -2.40 19.60
CA SER A 112 0.65 -1.56 18.52
C SER A 112 0.13 -2.39 17.35
N ILE A 113 0.88 -3.39 16.88
CA ILE A 113 0.45 -4.25 15.76
C ILE A 113 -0.88 -4.94 16.10
N ILE A 114 -1.02 -5.50 17.31
CA ILE A 114 -2.25 -6.18 17.74
C ILE A 114 -3.43 -5.20 17.80
N LEU A 115 -3.23 -4.01 18.38
CA LEU A 115 -4.26 -2.99 18.48
C LEU A 115 -4.71 -2.52 17.09
N SER A 116 -3.75 -2.21 16.21
CA SER A 116 -3.98 -1.81 14.83
C SER A 116 -4.74 -2.89 14.04
N ALA A 117 -4.34 -4.16 14.16
CA ALA A 117 -5.01 -5.27 13.52
C ALA A 117 -6.45 -5.46 14.04
N ALA A 118 -6.66 -5.34 15.35
CA ALA A 118 -7.99 -5.45 15.94
C ALA A 118 -8.94 -4.36 15.42
N ILE A 119 -8.45 -3.11 15.32
CA ILE A 119 -9.22 -2.00 14.75
C ILE A 119 -9.55 -2.30 13.28
N ALA A 120 -8.54 -2.59 12.45
CA ALA A 120 -8.69 -2.93 11.02
C ALA A 120 -9.72 -4.04 10.79
N LEU A 121 -9.64 -5.11 11.57
CA LEU A 121 -10.54 -6.26 11.49
C LEU A 121 -11.99 -5.90 11.82
N ILE A 122 -12.22 -5.19 12.94
CA ILE A 122 -13.56 -4.89 13.43
C ILE A 122 -14.36 -4.12 12.38
N TYR A 123 -13.85 -2.99 11.87
CA TYR A 123 -14.66 -2.22 10.92
C TYR A 123 -14.69 -2.86 9.52
N THR A 124 -13.67 -3.62 9.11
CA THR A 124 -13.72 -4.37 7.85
C THR A 124 -14.82 -5.44 7.89
N LEU A 125 -14.99 -6.13 9.03
CA LEU A 125 -16.04 -7.12 9.26
C LEU A 125 -17.46 -6.54 9.22
N PHE A 126 -17.68 -5.41 9.88
CA PHE A 126 -18.99 -4.77 9.96
C PHE A 126 -19.33 -3.96 8.70
N GLY A 127 -18.31 -3.37 8.07
CA GLY A 127 -18.48 -2.42 6.99
C GLY A 127 -18.55 -3.03 5.58
N GLY A 128 -17.88 -4.16 5.33
CA GLY A 128 -17.79 -4.75 4.00
C GLY A 128 -17.21 -3.80 2.94
N LEU A 129 -17.32 -4.17 1.66
CA LEU A 129 -16.74 -3.41 0.54
C LEU A 129 -17.24 -1.96 0.47
N TYR A 130 -18.50 -1.71 0.80
CA TYR A 130 -19.07 -0.36 0.76
C TYR A 130 -18.47 0.55 1.83
N SER A 131 -18.38 0.11 3.09
CA SER A 131 -17.78 0.94 4.13
C SER A 131 -16.31 1.23 3.84
N VAL A 132 -15.55 0.21 3.39
CA VAL A 132 -14.14 0.38 3.02
C VAL A 132 -13.99 1.40 1.90
N ALA A 133 -14.89 1.39 0.91
CA ALA A 133 -14.90 2.39 -0.16
C ALA A 133 -15.07 3.83 0.37
N TYR A 134 -15.96 4.04 1.34
CA TYR A 134 -16.20 5.37 1.91
C TYR A 134 -15.05 5.83 2.80
N THR A 135 -14.49 4.94 3.62
CA THR A 135 -13.35 5.27 4.49
C THR A 135 -12.12 5.62 3.67
N ASP A 136 -11.84 4.89 2.58
CA ASP A 136 -10.73 5.15 1.66
C ASP A 136 -10.75 6.58 1.11
N VAL A 137 -11.94 7.06 0.72
CA VAL A 137 -12.10 8.42 0.17
C VAL A 137 -11.79 9.46 1.24
N ILE A 138 -12.31 9.30 2.46
CA ILE A 138 -12.05 10.22 3.56
C ILE A 138 -10.56 10.20 3.93
N GLN A 139 -9.98 9.01 4.04
CA GLN A 139 -8.57 8.81 4.37
C GLN A 139 -7.66 9.45 3.32
N LEU A 140 -7.98 9.35 2.03
CA LEU A 140 -7.22 10.00 0.97
C LEU A 140 -7.17 11.53 1.13
N PHE A 141 -8.30 12.15 1.49
CA PHE A 141 -8.31 13.59 1.80
C PHE A 141 -7.49 13.92 3.05
N CYS A 142 -7.60 13.12 4.10
CA CYS A 142 -6.78 13.27 5.31
C CYS A 142 -5.29 13.16 5.00
N ILE A 143 -4.88 12.20 4.15
CA ILE A 143 -3.50 12.02 3.71
C ILE A 143 -3.01 13.24 2.95
N PHE A 144 -3.79 13.70 1.97
CA PHE A 144 -3.43 14.88 1.18
C PHE A 144 -3.24 16.10 2.07
N ILE A 145 -4.25 16.47 2.85
CA ILE A 145 -4.20 17.66 3.70
C ILE A 145 -3.14 17.51 4.78
N GLY A 146 -3.07 16.36 5.45
CA GLY A 146 -2.16 16.10 6.56
C GLY A 146 -0.71 16.19 6.15
N LEU A 147 -0.31 15.53 5.04
CA LEU A 147 1.08 15.58 4.58
C LEU A 147 1.46 16.97 4.06
N TRP A 148 0.60 17.62 3.28
CA TRP A 148 0.86 18.98 2.79
C TRP A 148 0.96 20.02 3.92
N LEU A 149 0.16 19.86 4.97
CA LEU A 149 0.21 20.70 6.16
C LEU A 149 1.55 20.56 6.90
N CYS A 150 2.15 19.37 6.92
CA CYS A 150 3.39 19.11 7.64
C CYS A 150 4.64 19.67 6.95
N ILE A 151 4.63 19.76 5.62
CA ILE A 151 5.77 20.23 4.81
C ILE A 151 6.35 21.57 5.30
N PRO A 152 5.58 22.68 5.38
CA PRO A 152 6.16 23.98 5.74
C PRO A 152 6.80 23.99 7.13
N PHE A 153 6.21 23.28 8.09
CA PHE A 153 6.77 23.18 9.44
C PHE A 153 8.04 22.34 9.47
N SER A 154 8.04 21.21 8.76
CA SER A 154 9.21 20.34 8.67
C SER A 154 10.41 21.05 8.05
N ILE A 155 10.21 21.83 6.98
CA ILE A 155 11.29 22.58 6.31
C ILE A 155 11.80 23.75 7.18
N ALA A 156 10.91 24.39 7.94
CA ALA A 156 11.27 25.53 8.78
C ALA A 156 11.99 25.14 10.09
N HIS A 157 12.11 23.84 10.38
CA HIS A 157 12.69 23.36 11.63
C HIS A 157 14.21 23.67 11.68
N PRO A 158 14.75 24.20 12.80
CA PRO A 158 16.16 24.62 12.90
C PRO A 158 17.20 23.52 12.61
N ALA A 159 16.87 22.27 12.90
CA ALA A 159 17.74 21.11 12.65
C ALA A 159 17.84 20.71 11.16
N VAL A 160 17.02 21.31 10.29
CA VAL A 160 17.01 21.04 8.85
C VAL A 160 18.00 21.97 8.16
N LYS A 161 19.07 21.39 7.61
CA LYS A 161 20.10 22.15 6.88
C LYS A 161 19.58 22.62 5.52
N SER A 162 20.32 23.51 4.87
CA SER A 162 20.01 24.00 3.52
C SER A 162 19.70 22.84 2.57
N MET A 163 18.53 22.86 1.93
CA MET A 163 18.15 21.90 0.87
C MET A 163 18.85 22.17 -0.47
N SER A 164 19.83 23.07 -0.52
CA SER A 164 20.57 23.37 -1.75
C SER A 164 21.30 22.12 -2.27
N THR A 165 21.24 21.96 -3.59
CA THR A 165 21.80 20.83 -4.34
C THR A 165 23.32 20.73 -4.30
N GLU A 166 24.00 21.82 -3.95
CA GLU A 166 25.45 21.90 -3.92
C GLU A 166 26.08 21.05 -2.81
N HIS A 167 25.32 20.71 -1.76
CA HIS A 167 25.85 20.02 -0.57
C HIS A 167 25.12 18.70 -0.26
N ASN A 168 24.02 18.40 -0.96
CA ASN A 168 23.19 17.22 -0.71
C ASN A 168 22.98 16.42 -1.99
N ASP A 169 23.40 15.15 -2.00
CA ASP A 169 23.05 14.21 -3.06
C ASP A 169 21.63 13.67 -2.85
N TRP A 170 20.65 14.50 -3.18
CA TRP A 170 19.22 14.20 -3.23
C TRP A 170 18.79 13.45 -4.50
N PHE A 171 19.56 13.59 -5.59
CA PHE A 171 19.29 12.85 -6.83
C PHE A 171 19.64 11.38 -6.70
N GLY A 172 20.69 11.07 -5.93
CA GLY A 172 21.25 9.73 -5.84
C GLY A 172 22.09 9.41 -7.06
N THR A 173 22.87 8.34 -6.95
CA THR A 173 23.71 7.83 -8.04
C THR A 173 23.24 6.45 -8.48
N LEU A 174 23.19 6.26 -9.79
CA LEU A 174 22.97 4.95 -10.39
C LEU A 174 24.29 4.49 -11.01
N HIS A 175 24.92 3.51 -10.38
CA HIS A 175 26.11 2.92 -10.96
C HIS A 175 25.73 1.93 -12.07
N GLY A 176 26.54 1.83 -13.13
CA GLY A 176 26.25 0.98 -14.29
C GLY A 176 26.02 -0.50 -13.96
N TYR A 177 26.64 -1.02 -12.88
CA TYR A 177 26.42 -2.40 -12.43
C TYR A 177 25.04 -2.62 -11.78
N GLN A 178 24.39 -1.57 -11.28
CA GLN A 178 23.06 -1.63 -10.67
C GLN A 178 21.95 -1.42 -11.69
N PHE A 179 22.28 -1.07 -12.94
CA PHE A 179 21.28 -0.79 -13.98
C PHE A 179 20.34 -1.97 -14.21
N ALA A 180 20.88 -3.19 -14.23
CA ALA A 180 20.07 -4.40 -14.38
C ALA A 180 19.08 -4.58 -13.21
N GLN A 181 19.53 -4.42 -11.97
CA GLN A 181 18.67 -4.49 -10.78
C GLN A 181 17.63 -3.37 -10.77
N TYR A 182 18.03 -2.15 -11.17
CA TYR A 182 17.14 -1.01 -11.26
C TYR A 182 16.02 -1.26 -12.28
N MET A 183 16.35 -1.80 -13.45
CA MET A 183 15.37 -2.16 -14.48
C MET A 183 14.48 -3.33 -14.04
N ASP A 184 15.04 -4.34 -13.37
CA ASP A 184 14.29 -5.47 -12.84
C ASP A 184 13.24 -5.02 -11.81
N LEU A 185 13.63 -4.19 -10.84
CA LEU A 185 12.71 -3.60 -9.86
C LEU A 185 11.66 -2.72 -10.53
N PHE A 186 12.05 -1.93 -11.53
CA PHE A 186 11.12 -1.06 -12.25
C PHE A 186 10.08 -1.86 -13.04
N LEU A 187 10.52 -2.92 -13.73
CA LEU A 187 9.62 -3.84 -14.42
C LEU A 187 8.74 -4.62 -13.46
N LEU A 188 9.25 -5.01 -12.29
CA LEU A 188 8.48 -5.65 -11.24
C LEU A 188 7.37 -4.73 -10.71
N LEU A 189 7.65 -3.44 -10.52
CA LEU A 189 6.65 -2.46 -10.09
C LEU A 189 5.56 -2.23 -11.15
N ILE A 190 5.93 -2.23 -12.44
CA ILE A 190 4.98 -2.07 -13.55
C ILE A 190 4.17 -3.35 -13.74
N LEU A 191 4.83 -4.48 -13.99
CA LEU A 191 4.19 -5.73 -14.37
C LEU A 191 3.57 -6.45 -13.18
N GLY A 192 4.18 -6.38 -12.00
CA GLY A 192 3.61 -6.94 -10.76
C GLY A 192 2.40 -6.15 -10.25
N GLY A 193 2.30 -4.87 -10.60
CA GLY A 193 1.14 -4.05 -10.28
C GLY A 193 -0.10 -4.36 -11.16
N VAL A 194 0.11 -4.86 -12.38
CA VAL A 194 -0.99 -5.15 -13.32
C VAL A 194 -1.93 -6.23 -12.79
N PRO A 195 -1.51 -7.44 -12.38
CA PRO A 195 -2.40 -8.50 -11.92
C PRO A 195 -2.95 -8.29 -10.51
N TRP A 196 -2.81 -7.09 -9.93
CA TRP A 196 -3.21 -6.84 -8.56
C TRP A 196 -4.74 -6.86 -8.41
N GLN A 197 -5.24 -7.82 -7.63
CA GLN A 197 -6.66 -8.09 -7.47
C GLN A 197 -7.44 -6.88 -6.93
N VAL A 198 -6.86 -6.11 -6.00
CA VAL A 198 -7.52 -4.94 -5.39
C VAL A 198 -7.86 -3.88 -6.46
N TYR A 199 -6.96 -3.68 -7.43
CA TYR A 199 -7.19 -2.77 -8.56
C TYR A 199 -8.36 -3.28 -9.42
N PHE A 200 -8.35 -4.56 -9.81
CA PHE A 200 -9.41 -5.13 -10.62
C PHE A 200 -10.77 -5.15 -9.94
N GLN A 201 -10.84 -5.36 -8.62
CA GLN A 201 -12.11 -5.23 -7.88
C GLN A 201 -12.77 -3.87 -8.09
N ARG A 202 -11.98 -2.79 -8.13
CA ARG A 202 -12.47 -1.42 -8.31
C ARG A 202 -12.80 -1.12 -9.77
N VAL A 203 -11.97 -1.57 -10.70
CA VAL A 203 -12.23 -1.48 -12.15
C VAL A 203 -13.52 -2.22 -12.53
N LEU A 204 -13.71 -3.45 -12.04
CA LEU A 204 -14.85 -4.30 -12.35
C LEU A 204 -16.15 -3.78 -11.72
N SER A 205 -16.07 -3.08 -10.59
CA SER A 205 -17.22 -2.39 -9.97
C SER A 205 -17.72 -1.17 -10.76
N SER A 206 -16.96 -0.68 -11.74
CA SER A 206 -17.34 0.48 -12.56
C SER A 206 -18.50 0.17 -13.50
N LYS A 207 -19.29 1.19 -13.88
CA LYS A 207 -20.50 0.98 -14.73
C LYS A 207 -20.19 0.70 -16.21
N SER A 208 -18.99 0.96 -16.69
CA SER A 208 -18.61 0.84 -18.12
C SER A 208 -17.09 0.70 -18.27
N GLY A 209 -16.63 -0.09 -19.25
CA GLY A 209 -15.22 -0.32 -19.54
C GLY A 209 -14.45 0.97 -19.86
N SER A 210 -14.97 1.82 -20.76
CA SER A 210 -14.33 3.11 -21.11
C SER A 210 -14.20 4.05 -19.91
N LYS A 211 -15.19 4.03 -19.00
CA LYS A 211 -15.10 4.79 -17.74
C LYS A 211 -14.03 4.21 -16.82
N ALA A 212 -13.88 2.89 -16.76
CA ALA A 212 -12.86 2.25 -15.94
C ALA A 212 -11.43 2.55 -16.45
N GLN A 213 -11.23 2.63 -17.77
CA GLN A 213 -9.96 3.09 -18.36
C GLN A 213 -9.65 4.54 -17.99
N LEU A 214 -10.61 5.44 -18.20
CA LEU A 214 -10.44 6.85 -17.85
C LEU A 214 -10.11 7.03 -16.36
N LEU A 215 -10.81 6.30 -15.49
CA LEU A 215 -10.53 6.31 -14.05
C LEU A 215 -9.11 5.83 -13.74
N SER A 216 -8.59 4.84 -14.45
CA SER A 216 -7.22 4.34 -14.27
C SER A 216 -6.18 5.38 -14.69
N TYR A 217 -6.39 6.09 -15.80
CA TYR A 217 -5.47 7.16 -16.25
C TYR A 217 -5.46 8.36 -15.33
N VAL A 218 -6.64 8.80 -14.87
CA VAL A 218 -6.70 9.92 -13.91
C VAL A 218 -6.12 9.48 -12.56
N ALA A 219 -6.28 8.21 -12.17
CA ALA A 219 -5.65 7.67 -10.98
C ALA A 219 -4.11 7.62 -11.10
N ALA A 220 -3.58 7.26 -12.27
CA ALA A 220 -2.14 7.28 -12.50
C ALA A 220 -1.53 8.67 -12.28
N PHE A 221 -2.19 9.71 -12.83
CA PHE A 221 -1.76 11.09 -12.63
C PHE A 221 -1.87 11.53 -11.16
N GLY A 222 -2.97 11.18 -10.49
CA GLY A 222 -3.14 11.51 -9.07
C GLY A 222 -2.13 10.80 -8.16
N CYS A 223 -1.70 9.57 -8.48
CA CYS A 223 -0.64 8.89 -7.72
C CYS A 223 0.66 9.70 -7.72
N VAL A 224 1.05 10.23 -8.89
CA VAL A 224 2.26 11.07 -9.00
C VAL A 224 2.14 12.34 -8.15
N ILE A 225 0.98 13.00 -8.16
CA ILE A 225 0.73 14.17 -7.30
C ILE A 225 0.83 13.81 -5.82
N MET A 226 0.24 12.68 -5.42
CA MET A 226 0.24 12.21 -4.04
C MET A 226 1.63 11.75 -3.55
N ALA A 227 2.58 11.50 -4.46
CA ALA A 227 3.97 11.21 -4.11
C ALA A 227 4.80 12.46 -3.80
N ILE A 228 4.35 13.65 -4.20
CA ILE A 228 5.12 14.89 -3.98
C ILE A 228 5.37 15.14 -2.48
N PRO A 229 4.36 15.08 -1.58
CA PRO A 229 4.61 15.25 -0.15
C PRO A 229 5.61 14.28 0.49
N PRO A 230 5.49 12.94 0.33
CA PRO A 230 6.46 12.02 0.91
C PRO A 230 7.86 12.17 0.30
N ILE A 231 7.99 12.58 -0.96
CA ILE A 231 9.29 12.97 -1.55
C ILE A 231 9.85 14.18 -0.80
N ILE A 232 9.09 15.25 -0.61
CA ILE A 232 9.62 16.42 0.12
C ILE A 232 10.02 16.05 1.56
N ILE A 233 9.20 15.25 2.24
CA ILE A 233 9.48 14.79 3.61
C ILE A 233 10.75 13.91 3.67
N GLY A 234 10.95 12.99 2.73
CA GLY A 234 12.17 12.18 2.67
C GLY A 234 13.42 13.03 2.39
N ALA A 235 13.30 14.11 1.60
CA ALA A 235 14.40 15.04 1.36
C ALA A 235 14.75 15.81 2.64
N VAL A 236 13.74 16.31 3.36
CA VAL A 236 13.91 16.96 4.66
C VAL A 236 14.62 16.04 5.63
N ALA A 237 14.18 14.78 5.75
CA ALA A 237 14.83 13.79 6.60
C ALA A 237 16.32 13.59 6.29
N ARG A 238 16.68 13.58 5.00
CA ARG A 238 18.06 13.32 4.54
C ARG A 238 19.01 14.46 4.92
N VAL A 239 18.52 15.70 4.91
CA VAL A 239 19.29 16.90 5.26
C VAL A 239 19.18 17.28 6.74
N THR A 240 18.36 16.57 7.51
CA THR A 240 18.17 16.81 8.94
C THR A 240 19.38 16.32 9.73
N ALA A 241 19.89 17.20 10.59
CA ALA A 241 20.87 16.85 11.61
C ALA A 241 20.13 16.17 12.78
N TRP A 242 19.89 14.85 12.67
CA TRP A 242 19.15 14.08 13.68
C TRP A 242 19.75 14.16 15.09
N ASN A 243 21.05 14.47 15.20
CA ASN A 243 21.76 14.73 16.47
C ASN A 243 21.32 16.03 17.16
N GLU A 244 20.71 16.97 16.44
CA GLU A 244 20.21 18.24 16.94
C GLU A 244 18.70 18.20 17.22
N THR A 245 18.07 17.03 17.05
CA THR A 245 16.65 16.80 17.32
C THR A 245 16.45 16.07 18.65
N ASP A 246 15.21 16.01 19.14
CA ASP A 246 14.84 15.23 20.33
C ASP A 246 14.85 13.71 20.10
N PHE A 247 15.24 13.25 18.91
CA PHE A 247 15.35 11.83 18.57
C PHE A 247 16.53 11.17 19.32
N LYS A 248 16.24 10.09 20.05
CA LYS A 248 17.22 9.36 20.88
C LYS A 248 17.71 8.04 20.27
N GLY A 249 17.40 7.79 19.00
CA GLY A 249 17.77 6.54 18.32
C GLY A 249 19.20 6.55 17.74
N PRO A 250 19.57 5.49 16.99
CA PRO A 250 20.88 5.37 16.38
C PRO A 250 21.09 6.45 15.31
N ILE A 251 22.27 7.08 15.32
CA ILE A 251 22.70 8.08 14.34
C ILE A 251 24.03 7.62 13.73
N PRO A 252 24.13 7.39 12.41
CA PRO A 252 23.07 7.51 11.39
C PRO A 252 21.94 6.48 11.59
N LEU A 253 20.75 6.80 11.07
CA LEU A 253 19.56 5.95 11.15
C LEU A 253 19.88 4.57 10.54
N ASP A 254 19.65 3.51 11.31
CA ASP A 254 19.76 2.13 10.82
C ASP A 254 18.61 1.79 9.85
N LYS A 255 18.64 0.61 9.24
CA LYS A 255 17.63 0.21 8.24
C LYS A 255 16.21 0.18 8.79
N ASP A 256 16.04 -0.18 10.06
CA ASP A 256 14.73 -0.30 10.68
C ASP A 256 14.12 1.10 10.89
N HIS A 257 14.91 2.06 11.38
CA HIS A 257 14.47 3.45 11.53
C HIS A 257 14.36 4.19 10.19
N GLN A 258 15.10 3.79 9.15
CA GLN A 258 14.94 4.30 7.78
C GLN A 258 13.53 4.05 7.22
N SER A 259 12.96 2.87 7.46
CA SER A 259 11.58 2.56 7.07
C SER A 259 10.52 3.42 7.79
N LEU A 260 10.91 4.05 8.90
CA LEU A 260 10.09 4.94 9.72
C LEU A 260 10.44 6.41 9.53
N VAL A 261 11.23 6.76 8.51
CA VAL A 261 11.71 8.13 8.33
C VAL A 261 10.58 9.15 8.19
N LEU A 262 9.49 8.77 7.52
CA LEU A 262 8.32 9.63 7.34
C LEU A 262 7.65 9.94 8.69
N PRO A 263 7.22 8.95 9.50
CA PRO A 263 6.66 9.26 10.82
C PRO A 263 7.67 9.94 11.77
N LEU A 264 8.97 9.64 11.68
CA LEU A 264 9.98 10.33 12.48
C LEU A 264 10.06 11.83 12.16
N VAL A 265 10.04 12.21 10.88
CA VAL A 265 10.01 13.63 10.49
C VAL A 265 8.76 14.32 11.04
N LEU A 266 7.61 13.67 10.91
CA LEU A 266 6.36 14.23 11.41
C LEU A 266 6.40 14.41 12.93
N GLN A 267 6.94 13.43 13.65
CA GLN A 267 7.01 13.46 15.11
C GLN A 267 8.00 14.51 15.64
N TYR A 268 9.19 14.59 15.06
CA TYR A 268 10.32 15.35 15.64
C TYR A 268 10.59 16.70 14.97
N LEU A 269 10.08 16.94 13.76
CA LEU A 269 10.33 18.19 13.02
C LEU A 269 9.07 19.05 12.87
N THR A 270 7.92 18.63 13.42
CA THR A 270 6.68 19.42 13.36
C THR A 270 6.11 19.69 14.75
N PRO A 271 5.36 20.80 14.94
CA PRO A 271 4.70 21.10 16.20
C PRO A 271 3.71 20.00 16.60
N PRO A 272 3.44 19.76 17.91
CA PRO A 272 2.62 18.65 18.38
C PRO A 272 1.24 18.52 17.71
N PHE A 273 0.57 19.66 17.47
CA PHE A 273 -0.73 19.66 16.80
C PHE A 273 -0.63 19.19 15.33
N ILE A 274 0.41 19.63 14.62
CA ILE A 274 0.63 19.26 13.22
C ILE A 274 1.09 17.81 13.12
N SER A 275 1.98 17.37 14.02
CA SER A 275 2.41 15.99 14.15
C SER A 275 1.21 15.04 14.31
N PHE A 276 0.25 15.38 15.19
CA PHE A 276 -0.96 14.58 15.38
C PHE A 276 -1.76 14.40 14.08
N PHE A 277 -1.96 15.47 13.31
CA PHE A 277 -2.64 15.38 12.01
C PHE A 277 -1.82 14.61 10.97
N GLY A 278 -0.50 14.84 10.90
CA GLY A 278 0.39 14.17 9.97
C GLY A 278 0.48 12.67 10.22
N LEU A 279 0.75 12.28 11.46
CA LEU A 279 0.84 10.86 11.86
C LEU A 279 -0.51 10.15 11.79
N GLY A 280 -1.61 10.87 12.07
CA GLY A 280 -2.97 10.39 11.81
C GLY A 280 -3.20 10.12 10.32
N ALA A 281 -2.71 10.98 9.44
CA ALA A 281 -2.76 10.79 7.99
C ALA A 281 -1.94 9.57 7.53
N VAL A 282 -0.75 9.36 8.07
CA VAL A 282 0.05 8.14 7.78
C VAL A 282 -0.68 6.89 8.22
N SER A 283 -1.20 6.90 9.46
CA SER A 283 -1.97 5.80 10.01
C SER A 283 -3.20 5.49 9.15
N ALA A 284 -3.91 6.54 8.69
CA ALA A 284 -5.04 6.41 7.77
C ALA A 284 -4.65 5.75 6.43
N ALA A 285 -3.49 6.09 5.86
CA ALA A 285 -3.00 5.48 4.61
C ALA A 285 -2.69 3.99 4.76
N VAL A 286 -1.99 3.63 5.82
CA VAL A 286 -1.61 2.25 6.09
C VAL A 286 -2.86 1.42 6.45
N MET A 287 -3.81 2.03 7.15
CA MET A 287 -5.09 1.43 7.51
C MET A 287 -5.96 1.14 6.27
N SER A 288 -6.14 2.11 5.36
CA SER A 288 -6.83 1.91 4.06
C SER A 288 -6.26 0.73 3.24
N SER A 289 -4.93 0.59 3.27
CA SER A 289 -4.23 -0.48 2.58
C SER A 289 -4.50 -1.85 3.22
N SER A 290 -4.54 -1.88 4.56
CA SER A 290 -4.82 -3.09 5.34
C SER A 290 -6.19 -3.64 5.00
N ASP A 291 -7.20 -2.77 4.94
CA ASP A 291 -8.58 -3.17 4.66
C ASP A 291 -8.74 -3.76 3.28
N SER A 292 -8.15 -3.05 2.32
CA SER A 292 -8.22 -3.42 0.92
C SER A 292 -7.58 -4.79 0.69
N SER A 293 -6.43 -5.07 1.32
CA SER A 293 -5.76 -6.36 1.21
C SER A 293 -6.50 -7.47 1.97
N LEU A 294 -6.95 -7.22 3.21
CA LEU A 294 -7.73 -8.19 3.99
C LEU A 294 -9.03 -8.58 3.27
N LEU A 295 -9.76 -7.59 2.76
CA LEU A 295 -10.98 -7.81 2.01
C LEU A 295 -10.70 -8.53 0.68
N SER A 296 -9.59 -8.20 0.02
CA SER A 296 -9.17 -8.86 -1.22
C SER A 296 -8.87 -10.34 -1.01
N ALA A 297 -7.98 -10.66 -0.07
CA ALA A 297 -7.65 -12.03 0.32
C ALA A 297 -8.90 -12.83 0.69
N SER A 298 -9.78 -12.24 1.50
CA SER A 298 -11.00 -12.90 1.98
C SER A 298 -12.02 -13.13 0.88
N SER A 299 -12.16 -12.18 -0.04
CA SER A 299 -13.04 -12.30 -1.20
C SER A 299 -12.56 -13.37 -2.16
N MET A 300 -11.24 -13.40 -2.44
CA MET A 300 -10.62 -14.44 -3.26
C MET A 300 -10.82 -15.82 -2.64
N PHE A 301 -10.60 -15.98 -1.33
CA PHE A 301 -10.83 -17.25 -0.67
C PHE A 301 -12.30 -17.69 -0.75
N ALA A 302 -13.24 -16.80 -0.40
CA ALA A 302 -14.66 -17.15 -0.36
C ALA A 302 -15.24 -17.47 -1.75
N ARG A 303 -14.88 -16.69 -2.78
CA ARG A 303 -15.43 -16.86 -4.13
C ARG A 303 -14.66 -17.90 -4.94
N ASN A 304 -13.34 -17.94 -4.84
CA ASN A 304 -12.54 -18.73 -5.77
C ASN A 304 -12.02 -20.04 -5.18
N VAL A 305 -11.82 -20.11 -3.86
CA VAL A 305 -11.46 -21.38 -3.20
C VAL A 305 -12.73 -22.07 -2.69
N TYR A 306 -13.51 -21.41 -1.83
CA TYR A 306 -14.66 -22.04 -1.19
C TYR A 306 -15.77 -22.37 -2.20
N LYS A 307 -16.28 -21.39 -2.95
CA LYS A 307 -17.38 -21.66 -3.90
C LYS A 307 -16.94 -22.63 -5.00
N LEU A 308 -15.77 -22.48 -5.60
CA LEU A 308 -15.42 -23.29 -6.79
C LEU A 308 -14.87 -24.69 -6.46
N MET A 309 -14.08 -24.82 -5.39
CA MET A 309 -13.39 -26.07 -5.05
C MET A 309 -14.13 -26.87 -3.98
N ILE A 310 -14.69 -26.21 -2.97
CA ILE A 310 -15.29 -26.87 -1.81
C ILE A 310 -16.80 -27.06 -2.03
N ARG A 311 -17.53 -26.00 -2.39
CA ARG A 311 -19.00 -26.04 -2.49
C ARG A 311 -19.56 -25.20 -3.65
N GLN A 312 -19.64 -25.83 -4.83
CA GLN A 312 -20.07 -25.20 -6.10
C GLN A 312 -21.49 -24.61 -6.08
N ASN A 313 -22.37 -25.18 -5.26
CA ASN A 313 -23.75 -24.72 -5.12
C ASN A 313 -23.97 -23.73 -3.96
N ALA A 314 -22.91 -23.12 -3.41
CA ALA A 314 -23.05 -22.16 -2.33
C ALA A 314 -23.85 -20.92 -2.77
N SER A 315 -24.83 -20.53 -1.95
CA SER A 315 -25.63 -19.31 -2.18
C SER A 315 -24.80 -18.05 -1.92
N GLU A 316 -25.19 -16.89 -2.45
CA GLU A 316 -24.46 -15.63 -2.19
C GLU A 316 -24.44 -15.26 -0.69
N HIS A 317 -25.48 -15.62 0.08
CA HIS A 317 -25.49 -15.44 1.53
C HIS A 317 -24.40 -16.27 2.22
N GLU A 318 -24.20 -17.50 1.78
CA GLU A 318 -23.16 -18.39 2.30
C GLU A 318 -21.77 -17.86 1.95
N VAL A 319 -21.57 -17.41 0.71
CA VAL A 319 -20.29 -16.81 0.26
C VAL A 319 -19.94 -15.57 1.09
N ILE A 320 -20.90 -14.69 1.37
CA ILE A 320 -20.69 -13.51 2.22
C ILE A 320 -20.36 -13.92 3.66
N PHE A 321 -21.00 -14.95 4.20
CA PHE A 321 -20.70 -15.46 5.54
C PHE A 321 -19.28 -16.04 5.62
N VAL A 322 -18.87 -16.84 4.64
CA VAL A 322 -17.51 -17.39 4.54
C VAL A 322 -16.49 -16.27 4.37
N MET A 323 -16.80 -15.23 3.59
CA MET A 323 -15.94 -14.06 3.44
C MET A 323 -15.70 -13.38 4.79
N LYS A 324 -16.72 -13.21 5.64
CA LYS A 324 -16.57 -12.63 6.98
C LYS A 324 -15.69 -13.48 7.89
N ILE A 325 -15.86 -14.80 7.89
CA ILE A 325 -14.97 -15.70 8.64
C ILE A 325 -13.53 -15.61 8.12
N SER A 326 -13.37 -15.53 6.79
CA SER A 326 -12.07 -15.44 6.15
C SER A 326 -11.32 -14.17 6.52
N ILE A 327 -12.01 -13.03 6.68
CA ILE A 327 -11.41 -11.77 7.17
C ILE A 327 -10.75 -11.98 8.52
N ILE A 328 -11.44 -12.65 9.46
CA ILE A 328 -10.88 -12.93 10.80
C ILE A 328 -9.66 -13.84 10.68
N VAL A 329 -9.77 -14.95 9.94
CA VAL A 329 -8.68 -15.92 9.81
C VAL A 329 -7.46 -15.30 9.14
N VAL A 330 -7.64 -14.64 7.99
CA VAL A 330 -6.57 -13.96 7.25
C VAL A 330 -5.93 -12.88 8.11
N GLY A 331 -6.71 -12.06 8.81
CA GLY A 331 -6.15 -11.03 9.67
C GLY A 331 -5.40 -11.59 10.87
N CYS A 332 -5.87 -12.66 11.52
CA CYS A 332 -5.13 -13.32 12.59
C CYS A 332 -3.79 -13.90 12.09
N VAL A 333 -3.78 -14.52 10.90
CA VAL A 333 -2.56 -15.05 10.28
C VAL A 333 -1.61 -13.91 9.93
N ALA A 334 -2.10 -12.86 9.25
CA ALA A 334 -1.31 -11.69 8.88
C ALA A 334 -0.74 -10.97 10.12
N THR A 335 -1.51 -10.86 11.21
CA THR A 335 -1.06 -10.27 12.48
C THR A 335 0.04 -11.11 13.13
N THR A 336 -0.13 -12.43 13.17
CA THR A 336 0.88 -13.35 13.69
C THR A 336 2.18 -13.24 12.89
N MET A 337 2.07 -13.15 11.56
CA MET A 337 3.21 -12.95 10.67
C MET A 337 3.86 -11.58 10.85
N ALA A 338 3.08 -10.51 11.03
CA ALA A 338 3.59 -9.17 11.28
C ALA A 338 4.42 -9.09 12.58
N ILE A 339 4.06 -9.86 13.61
CA ILE A 339 4.81 -9.95 14.88
C ILE A 339 6.07 -10.82 14.74
N THR A 340 5.99 -11.91 13.97
CA THR A 340 7.09 -12.90 13.87
C THR A 340 8.13 -12.56 12.80
N VAL A 341 7.72 -11.90 11.71
CA VAL A 341 8.59 -11.54 10.58
C VAL A 341 8.97 -10.08 10.69
N LYS A 342 10.20 -9.82 11.14
CA LYS A 342 10.71 -8.46 11.40
C LYS A 342 11.03 -7.65 10.14
N SER A 343 11.03 -8.26 8.95
CA SER A 343 11.36 -7.56 7.69
C SER A 343 10.12 -7.28 6.84
N ILE A 344 9.69 -6.02 6.82
CA ILE A 344 8.59 -5.52 5.96
C ILE A 344 8.95 -5.70 4.48
N TYR A 345 10.20 -5.39 4.09
CA TYR A 345 10.70 -5.58 2.73
C TYR A 345 10.70 -7.05 2.30
N GLY A 346 11.08 -7.97 3.19
CA GLY A 346 11.05 -9.40 2.92
C GLY A 346 9.64 -9.92 2.65
N LEU A 347 8.65 -9.47 3.41
CA LEU A 347 7.24 -9.81 3.19
C LEU A 347 6.72 -9.26 1.86
N TRP A 348 7.07 -8.01 1.52
CA TRP A 348 6.71 -7.41 0.22
C TRP A 348 7.33 -8.17 -0.95
N TYR A 349 8.62 -8.50 -0.88
CA TYR A 349 9.30 -9.25 -1.93
C TYR A 349 8.68 -10.64 -2.14
N LEU A 350 8.38 -11.36 -1.07
CA LEU A 350 7.68 -12.65 -1.13
C LEU A 350 6.28 -12.50 -1.75
N SER A 351 5.57 -11.43 -1.41
CA SER A 351 4.27 -11.12 -2.00
C SER A 351 4.37 -10.94 -3.52
N SER A 352 5.26 -10.06 -3.99
CA SER A 352 5.47 -9.82 -5.42
C SER A 352 5.91 -11.08 -6.17
N GLY A 353 6.76 -11.91 -5.56
CA GLY A 353 7.17 -13.20 -6.13
C GLY A 353 6.02 -14.19 -6.32
N MET A 354 5.04 -14.19 -5.41
CA MET A 354 3.86 -15.06 -5.55
C MET A 354 2.92 -14.60 -6.67
N TYR A 355 2.73 -13.30 -6.86
CA TYR A 355 1.92 -12.80 -7.99
C TYR A 355 2.55 -13.10 -9.34
N LEU A 356 3.88 -13.03 -9.46
CA LEU A 356 4.60 -13.35 -10.70
C LEU A 356 4.60 -14.85 -11.04
N SER A 357 4.31 -15.72 -10.08
CA SER A 357 4.31 -17.17 -10.29
C SER A 357 3.05 -17.71 -10.98
N ILE A 358 2.05 -16.85 -11.18
CA ILE A 358 0.78 -17.10 -11.89
C ILE A 358 0.86 -16.48 -13.27
#